data_AF-A0AAD9F700-F1
#
_entry.id   AF-A0AAD9F700-F1
#
_cell.length_a   1.000
_cell.length_b   1.000
_cell.length_c   1.000
_cell.angle_alpha   90.00
_cell.angle_beta   90.00
_cell.angle_gamma   90.00
#
_symmetry.space_group_name_H-M   'P 1'
#
loop_
_entity.id
_entity.type
_entity.pdbx_description
1 polymer ?
#
loop_
_entity_poly.entity_id
_entity_poly.type
_entity_poly.pdbx_seq_one_letter_code
_entity_poly.pdbx_strand_id
1 'polypeptide(L)'
;MELATLCSVLATLRVLPNKSQFFVYESVSFSCEGNSSEWKVKRNTSRNTNEDCPNSSDRKNLYHFVIGDLYTSDSGVYWCESEAGRCSNSVNITVSGGSVILESPSVPVMEGESVTLICRNQTSTLSADFYKDGRLISSSSTGNITIHRVSKSDEGLYKCNISDGGQSPESWLAVRDADAASTYSTVLYSVKMGDYS
;
A
#
# COMPACT_ATOMS: atom_id res chain seq x y z
N MET A 1 -21.97 14.51 -19.75
CA MET A 1 -21.97 14.93 -18.34
C MET A 1 -21.16 13.87 -17.61
N GLU A 2 -19.84 14.05 -17.57
CA GLU A 2 -18.94 13.16 -16.83
C GLU A 2 -19.18 13.40 -15.35
N LEU A 3 -19.91 12.49 -14.71
CA LEU A 3 -19.91 12.41 -13.27
C LEU A 3 -18.61 11.69 -12.90
N ALA A 4 -17.61 12.46 -12.49
CA ALA A 4 -16.50 11.91 -11.74
C ALA A 4 -17.10 11.26 -10.48
N THR A 5 -17.24 9.94 -10.51
CA THR A 5 -17.75 9.14 -9.41
C THR A 5 -16.82 9.38 -8.22
N LEU A 6 -17.25 10.19 -7.26
CA LEU A 6 -16.51 10.40 -6.03
C LEU A 6 -16.46 9.06 -5.29
N CYS A 7 -15.26 8.47 -5.26
CA CYS A 7 -14.95 7.26 -4.52
C CYS A 7 -15.17 7.51 -3.02
N SER A 8 -16.35 7.21 -2.50
CA SER A 8 -16.58 7.21 -1.05
C SER A 8 -15.79 6.06 -0.43
N VAL A 9 -14.74 6.37 0.33
CA VAL A 9 -13.85 5.37 0.96
C VAL A 9 -14.58 4.69 2.12
N LEU A 10 -15.39 3.67 1.80
CA LEU A 10 -16.11 2.83 2.76
C LEU A 10 -15.53 1.42 2.86
N ALA A 11 -14.41 1.17 2.18
CA ALA A 11 -13.67 -0.08 2.20
C ALA A 11 -12.17 0.16 2.24
N THR A 12 -11.44 -0.81 2.78
CA THR A 12 -9.98 -0.83 2.83
C THR A 12 -9.46 -2.04 2.08
N LEU A 13 -8.54 -1.83 1.15
CA LEU A 13 -7.75 -2.90 0.56
C LEU A 13 -6.56 -3.18 1.47
N ARG A 14 -6.44 -4.41 1.94
CA ARG A 14 -5.28 -4.92 2.66
C ARG A 14 -4.38 -5.73 1.74
N VAL A 15 -3.08 -5.56 1.93
CA VAL A 15 -2.03 -6.36 1.29
C VAL A 15 -1.32 -7.17 2.37
N LEU A 16 -1.17 -8.47 2.12
CA LEU A 16 -0.50 -9.41 3.01
C LEU A 16 0.61 -10.13 2.25
N PRO A 17 1.88 -10.08 2.74
CA PRO A 17 2.37 -9.24 3.84
C PRO A 17 2.23 -7.73 3.54
N ASN A 18 2.13 -6.90 4.60
CA ASN A 18 1.98 -5.44 4.46
C ASN A 18 3.29 -4.78 4.03
N LYS A 19 3.65 -4.96 2.76
CA LYS A 19 4.81 -4.34 2.14
C LYS A 19 4.50 -3.94 0.70
N SER A 20 5.18 -2.90 0.23
CA SER A 20 4.98 -2.32 -1.11
C SER A 20 5.87 -2.94 -2.18
N GLN A 21 6.94 -3.64 -1.80
CA GLN A 21 7.86 -4.27 -2.74
C GLN A 21 7.98 -5.77 -2.50
N PHE A 22 8.12 -6.52 -3.59
CA PHE A 22 8.23 -7.96 -3.62
C PHE A 22 9.33 -8.39 -4.60
N PHE A 23 9.91 -9.55 -4.37
CA PHE A 23 10.73 -10.21 -5.39
C PHE A 23 9.85 -10.99 -6.38
N VAL A 24 10.39 -11.24 -7.58
CA VAL A 24 9.81 -12.22 -8.50
C VAL A 24 9.71 -13.59 -7.79
N TYR A 25 8.62 -14.31 -8.04
CA TYR A 25 8.27 -15.59 -7.41
C TYR A 25 7.89 -15.52 -5.91
N GLU A 26 7.78 -14.32 -5.32
CA GLU A 26 7.06 -14.19 -4.05
C GLU A 26 5.55 -14.25 -4.28
N SER A 27 4.82 -14.49 -3.19
CA SER A 27 3.35 -14.43 -3.19
C SER A 27 2.86 -13.17 -2.48
N VAL A 28 1.67 -12.74 -2.89
CA VAL A 28 0.95 -11.63 -2.24
C VAL A 28 -0.54 -11.93 -2.22
N SER A 29 -1.18 -11.52 -1.13
CA SER A 29 -2.61 -11.61 -0.95
C SER A 29 -3.23 -10.23 -0.80
N PHE A 30 -4.31 -10.00 -1.54
CA PHE A 30 -5.14 -8.81 -1.53
C PHE A 30 -6.50 -9.14 -0.92
N SER A 31 -6.97 -8.33 0.03
CA SER A 31 -8.26 -8.54 0.69
C SER A 31 -9.02 -7.23 0.86
N CYS A 32 -10.26 -7.19 0.40
CA CYS A 32 -11.19 -6.08 0.60
C CYS A 32 -11.91 -6.22 1.94
N GLU A 33 -11.80 -5.21 2.79
CA GLU A 33 -12.55 -5.12 4.05
C GLU A 33 -13.56 -3.98 3.96
N GLY A 34 -14.85 -4.30 4.13
CA GLY A 34 -15.93 -3.31 4.16
C GLY A 34 -17.31 -3.96 4.28
N ASN A 35 -18.35 -3.15 4.48
CA ASN A 35 -19.72 -3.61 4.77
C ASN A 35 -20.48 -4.23 3.57
N SER A 36 -19.81 -4.56 2.47
CA SER A 36 -20.45 -5.18 1.29
C SER A 36 -19.78 -6.49 0.94
N SER A 37 -20.59 -7.49 0.61
CA SER A 37 -20.12 -8.79 0.10
C SER A 37 -19.80 -8.75 -1.40
N GLU A 38 -19.93 -7.58 -2.04
CA GLU A 38 -19.84 -7.38 -3.50
C GLU A 38 -18.52 -6.74 -3.95
N TRP A 39 -17.50 -6.68 -3.08
CA TRP A 39 -16.20 -6.12 -3.45
C TRP A 39 -15.46 -7.02 -4.44
N LYS A 40 -14.90 -6.40 -5.47
CA LYS A 40 -14.01 -7.04 -6.45
C LYS A 40 -12.65 -6.38 -6.36
N VAL A 41 -11.60 -7.18 -6.23
CA VAL A 41 -10.22 -6.68 -6.37
C VAL A 41 -9.98 -6.38 -7.85
N LYS A 42 -9.58 -5.14 -8.13
CA LYS A 42 -9.21 -4.66 -9.46
C LYS A 42 -7.75 -4.29 -9.52
N ARG A 43 -7.20 -4.32 -10.72
CA ARG A 43 -5.80 -4.00 -10.98
C ARG A 43 -5.59 -3.14 -12.21
N ASN A 44 -4.53 -2.36 -12.16
CA ASN A 44 -3.94 -1.67 -13.30
C ASN A 44 -2.44 -1.93 -13.30
N THR A 45 -2.01 -2.84 -14.17
CA THR A 45 -0.62 -3.29 -14.34
C THR A 45 -0.20 -3.13 -15.79
N SER A 46 1.07 -3.44 -16.09
CA SER A 46 1.58 -3.41 -17.47
C SER A 46 0.81 -4.30 -18.46
N ARG A 47 0.17 -5.39 -17.98
CA ARG A 47 -0.53 -6.37 -18.81
C ARG A 47 -2.04 -6.29 -18.70
N ASN A 48 -2.57 -5.62 -17.69
CA ASN A 48 -3.98 -5.63 -17.35
C ASN A 48 -4.44 -4.21 -17.02
N THR A 49 -5.44 -3.70 -17.75
CA THR A 49 -5.92 -2.33 -17.56
C THR A 49 -7.35 -2.33 -17.04
N ASN A 50 -7.52 -1.90 -15.80
CA ASN A 50 -8.82 -1.82 -15.14
C ASN A 50 -9.58 -3.17 -15.14
N GLU A 51 -8.82 -4.26 -14.97
CA GLU A 51 -9.35 -5.61 -15.00
C GLU A 51 -9.66 -6.10 -13.59
N ASP A 52 -10.73 -6.86 -13.48
CA ASP A 52 -11.00 -7.68 -12.29
C ASP A 52 -9.88 -8.73 -12.17
N CYS A 53 -9.36 -8.91 -10.96
CA CYS A 53 -8.43 -10.01 -10.71
C CYS A 53 -9.18 -11.34 -10.89
N PRO A 54 -8.85 -12.16 -11.91
CA PRO A 54 -9.64 -13.33 -12.24
C PRO A 54 -9.55 -14.37 -11.13
N ASN A 55 -10.71 -14.84 -10.65
CA ASN A 55 -10.70 -15.95 -9.71
C ASN A 55 -10.39 -17.25 -10.47
N SER A 56 -9.46 -18.03 -9.93
CA SER A 56 -9.21 -19.40 -10.36
C SER A 56 -10.49 -20.22 -10.25
N SER A 57 -11.19 -20.46 -11.36
CA SER A 57 -12.24 -21.49 -11.60
C SER A 57 -13.44 -21.57 -10.64
N ASP A 58 -13.44 -20.90 -9.49
CA ASP A 58 -14.43 -21.01 -8.42
C ASP A 58 -14.96 -19.61 -8.09
N ARG A 59 -16.18 -19.31 -8.53
CA ARG A 59 -16.82 -17.99 -8.51
C ARG A 59 -17.27 -17.52 -7.10
N LYS A 60 -16.55 -17.86 -6.03
CA LYS A 60 -17.07 -17.64 -4.67
C LYS A 60 -16.42 -16.50 -3.87
N ASN A 61 -15.18 -16.08 -4.18
CA ASN A 61 -14.49 -15.04 -3.40
C ASN A 61 -13.84 -13.97 -4.30
N LEU A 62 -14.60 -12.93 -4.66
CA LEU A 62 -14.09 -11.80 -5.47
C LEU A 62 -13.42 -10.69 -4.63
N TYR A 63 -13.65 -10.70 -3.32
CA TYR A 63 -13.09 -9.74 -2.37
C TYR A 63 -11.68 -10.11 -1.90
N HIS A 64 -11.21 -11.32 -2.22
CA HIS A 64 -9.91 -11.86 -1.83
C HIS A 64 -9.20 -12.45 -3.05
N PHE A 65 -7.96 -12.05 -3.30
CA PHE A 65 -7.17 -12.50 -4.43
C PHE A 65 -5.75 -12.81 -4.01
N VAL A 66 -5.18 -13.90 -4.54
CA VAL A 66 -3.81 -14.33 -4.24
C VAL A 66 -3.06 -14.50 -5.54
N ILE A 67 -1.89 -13.85 -5.65
CA ILE A 67 -0.92 -14.13 -6.69
C ILE A 67 0.14 -15.04 -6.05
N GLY A 68 0.21 -16.28 -6.53
CA GLY A 68 1.16 -17.27 -6.01
C GLY A 68 2.60 -16.98 -6.43
N ASP A 69 2.79 -16.64 -7.70
CA ASP A 69 4.09 -16.31 -8.29
C ASP A 69 4.02 -14.93 -8.93
N LEU A 70 4.67 -13.95 -8.29
CA LEU A 70 4.76 -12.59 -8.82
C LEU A 70 5.76 -12.49 -9.96
N TYR A 71 5.38 -11.75 -11.00
CA TYR A 71 6.27 -11.32 -12.08
C TYR A 71 6.37 -9.80 -12.11
N THR A 72 7.43 -9.27 -12.74
CA THR A 72 7.61 -7.82 -12.90
C THR A 72 6.39 -7.14 -13.55
N SER A 73 5.67 -7.87 -14.41
CA SER A 73 4.44 -7.41 -15.05
C SER A 73 3.25 -7.20 -14.12
N ASP A 74 3.27 -7.80 -12.92
CA ASP A 74 2.23 -7.64 -11.90
C ASP A 74 2.42 -6.37 -11.05
N SER A 75 3.53 -5.64 -11.26
CA SER A 75 3.70 -4.30 -10.67
C SER A 75 2.59 -3.37 -11.15
N GLY A 76 2.05 -2.58 -10.23
CA GLY A 76 0.95 -1.67 -10.54
C GLY A 76 0.05 -1.37 -9.36
N VAL A 77 -1.10 -0.78 -9.68
CA VAL A 77 -2.06 -0.30 -8.69
C VAL A 77 -3.20 -1.29 -8.54
N TYR A 78 -3.57 -1.57 -7.29
CA TYR A 78 -4.64 -2.47 -6.88
C TYR A 78 -5.63 -1.72 -6.00
N TRP A 79 -6.92 -2.00 -6.16
CA TRP A 79 -8.00 -1.42 -5.34
C TRP A 79 -9.20 -2.37 -5.28
N CYS A 80 -10.13 -2.11 -4.38
CA CYS A 80 -11.44 -2.75 -4.36
C CYS A 80 -12.46 -1.85 -5.03
N GLU A 81 -13.34 -2.43 -5.83
CA GLU A 81 -14.49 -1.73 -6.40
C GLU A 81 -15.77 -2.56 -6.20
N SER A 82 -16.89 -1.91 -5.89
CA SER A 82 -18.19 -2.55 -5.81
C SER A 82 -19.02 -2.29 -7.07
N GLU A 83 -20.08 -3.08 -7.29
CA GLU A 83 -20.99 -2.89 -8.44
C GLU A 83 -21.69 -1.52 -8.43
N ALA A 84 -21.87 -0.94 -7.24
CA ALA A 84 -22.40 0.41 -7.06
C ALA A 84 -21.38 1.53 -7.35
N GLY A 85 -20.18 1.20 -7.85
CA GLY A 85 -19.12 2.18 -8.17
C GLY A 85 -18.43 2.79 -6.96
N ARG A 86 -18.52 2.14 -5.78
CA ARG A 86 -17.73 2.53 -4.61
C ARG A 86 -16.34 1.91 -4.72
N CYS A 87 -15.34 2.52 -4.10
CA CYS A 87 -13.99 1.98 -4.09
C CYS A 87 -13.26 2.17 -2.75
N SER A 88 -12.22 1.36 -2.56
CA SER A 88 -11.30 1.46 -1.42
C SER A 88 -10.15 2.44 -1.67
N ASN A 89 -9.21 2.51 -0.73
CA ASN A 89 -7.87 3.00 -1.05
C ASN A 89 -7.24 2.20 -2.19
N SER A 90 -6.40 2.88 -2.96
CA SER A 90 -5.52 2.27 -3.95
C SER A 90 -4.16 1.97 -3.32
N VAL A 91 -3.60 0.81 -3.63
CA VAL A 91 -2.27 0.38 -3.19
C VAL A 91 -1.40 0.12 -4.41
N ASN A 92 -0.17 0.62 -4.40
CA ASN A 92 0.81 0.34 -5.44
C ASN A 92 1.80 -0.72 -4.92
N ILE A 93 1.98 -1.79 -5.68
CA ILE A 93 3.05 -2.76 -5.43
C ILE A 93 4.07 -2.75 -6.57
N THR A 94 5.32 -2.97 -6.20
CA THR A 94 6.44 -3.11 -7.14
C THR A 94 7.04 -4.51 -7.02
N VAL A 95 7.07 -5.24 -8.13
CA VAL A 95 7.76 -6.53 -8.21
C VAL A 95 9.13 -6.29 -8.83
N SER A 96 10.17 -6.40 -8.02
CA SER A 96 11.55 -6.15 -8.41
C SER A 96 12.16 -7.38 -9.09
N GLY A 97 12.67 -7.20 -10.30
CA GLY A 97 13.58 -8.15 -10.95
C GLY A 97 15.04 -8.00 -10.48
N GLY A 98 15.32 -7.07 -9.57
CA GLY A 98 16.64 -6.84 -8.99
C GLY A 98 16.93 -7.75 -7.78
N SER A 99 18.08 -7.51 -7.16
CA SER A 99 18.58 -8.25 -6.01
C SER A 99 18.17 -7.67 -4.65
N VAL A 100 17.65 -6.44 -4.61
CA VAL A 100 17.33 -5.71 -3.38
C VAL A 100 15.91 -5.13 -3.45
N ILE A 101 15.21 -5.19 -2.33
CA ILE A 101 13.92 -4.51 -2.13
C ILE A 101 13.91 -3.75 -0.80
N LEU A 102 13.05 -2.74 -0.74
CA LEU A 102 12.67 -2.05 0.48
C LEU A 102 11.27 -2.51 0.90
N GLU A 103 11.18 -3.19 2.04
CA GLU A 103 9.89 -3.48 2.68
C GLU A 103 9.44 -2.25 3.45
N SER A 104 8.68 -1.39 2.79
CA SER A 104 7.88 -0.32 3.39
C SER A 104 6.39 -0.68 3.36
N PRO A 105 5.57 -0.19 4.31
CA PRO A 105 4.13 -0.46 4.31
C PRO A 105 3.45 -0.12 2.98
N SER A 106 2.49 -0.95 2.61
CA SER A 106 1.70 -0.78 1.37
C SER A 106 0.53 0.20 1.53
N VAL A 107 0.18 0.54 2.77
CA VAL A 107 -0.89 1.46 3.14
C VAL A 107 -0.34 2.63 3.95
N PRO A 108 -1.01 3.80 3.96
CA PRO A 108 -0.56 4.94 4.74
C PRO A 108 -0.41 4.62 6.22
N VAL A 109 0.67 5.12 6.83
CA VAL A 109 0.95 4.99 8.27
C VAL A 109 0.24 6.13 9.00
N MET A 110 -0.35 5.84 10.16
CA MET A 110 -1.01 6.87 10.96
C MET A 110 0.02 7.69 11.73
N GLU A 111 -0.22 9.00 11.85
CA GLU A 111 0.63 9.85 12.69
C GLU A 111 0.69 9.34 14.13
N GLY A 112 1.86 9.44 14.74
CA GLY A 112 2.16 8.94 16.08
C GLY A 112 2.52 7.46 16.15
N GLU A 113 2.24 6.65 15.12
CA GLU A 113 2.66 5.25 15.06
C GLU A 113 4.18 5.10 14.82
N SER A 114 4.68 3.86 14.89
CA SER A 114 6.04 3.54 14.47
C SER A 114 6.00 2.68 13.23
N VAL A 115 6.92 2.93 12.29
CA VAL A 115 7.10 2.12 11.09
C VAL A 115 8.53 1.62 11.03
N THR A 116 8.70 0.34 10.72
CA THR A 116 10.01 -0.26 10.45
C THR A 116 10.15 -0.46 8.95
N LEU A 117 11.24 0.08 8.40
CA LEU A 117 11.65 -0.13 7.02
C LEU A 117 12.74 -1.20 7.00
N ILE A 118 12.57 -2.22 6.17
CA ILE A 118 13.52 -3.34 6.08
C ILE A 118 14.12 -3.36 4.67
N CYS A 119 15.43 -3.27 4.59
CA CYS A 119 16.19 -3.49 3.37
C CYS A 119 16.71 -4.91 3.37
N ARG A 120 16.41 -5.67 2.31
CA ARG A 120 16.94 -7.02 2.18
C ARG A 120 17.22 -7.39 0.75
N ASN A 121 18.10 -8.36 0.60
CA ASN A 121 18.24 -9.11 -0.64
C ASN A 121 17.43 -10.42 -0.54
N GLN A 122 17.61 -11.32 -1.52
CA GLN A 122 16.92 -12.62 -1.52
C GLN A 122 17.43 -13.59 -0.44
N THR A 123 18.64 -13.40 0.09
CA THR A 123 19.32 -14.37 0.96
C THR A 123 19.45 -13.92 2.41
N SER A 124 19.47 -12.62 2.72
CA SER A 124 19.56 -12.06 4.07
C SER A 124 19.28 -10.55 4.14
N THR A 125 19.09 -10.07 5.37
CA THR A 125 19.18 -8.64 5.73
C THR A 125 20.65 -8.32 6.03
N LEU A 126 21.27 -7.50 5.19
CA LEU A 126 22.67 -7.07 5.33
C LEU A 126 22.74 -5.60 5.76
N SER A 127 23.95 -5.14 6.06
CA SER A 127 24.20 -3.71 6.26
C SER A 127 23.68 -2.91 5.07
N ALA A 128 22.86 -1.90 5.35
CA ALA A 128 22.18 -1.11 4.33
C ALA A 128 22.15 0.38 4.69
N ASP A 129 22.27 1.20 3.67
CA ASP A 129 22.04 2.64 3.72
C ASP A 129 20.61 2.95 3.30
N PHE A 130 19.92 3.78 4.06
CA PHE A 130 18.55 4.21 3.81
C PHE A 130 18.52 5.66 3.35
N TYR A 131 17.76 5.91 2.29
CA TYR A 131 17.61 7.23 1.68
C TYR A 131 16.15 7.64 1.71
N LYS A 132 15.92 8.93 1.98
CA LYS A 132 14.63 9.60 1.82
C LYS A 132 14.81 10.79 0.88
N ASP A 133 14.01 10.87 -0.17
CA ASP A 133 14.03 11.95 -1.17
C ASP A 133 15.45 12.21 -1.71
N GLY A 134 16.17 11.12 -1.96
CA GLY A 134 17.56 11.12 -2.45
C GLY A 134 18.64 11.44 -1.39
N ARG A 135 18.29 11.70 -0.14
CA ARG A 135 19.24 12.01 0.95
C ARG A 135 19.42 10.83 1.88
N LEU A 136 20.66 10.53 2.26
CA LEU A 136 20.97 9.52 3.26
C LEU A 136 20.38 9.94 4.61
N ILE A 137 19.53 9.08 5.20
CA ILE A 137 18.90 9.33 6.51
C ILE A 137 19.48 8.43 7.60
N SER A 138 19.98 7.25 7.26
CA SER A 138 20.53 6.30 8.22
C SER A 138 21.33 5.21 7.53
N SER A 139 22.31 4.66 8.24
CA SER A 139 23.01 3.42 7.89
C SER A 139 22.75 2.40 8.99
N SER A 140 22.36 1.18 8.63
CA SER A 140 21.98 0.13 9.58
C SER A 140 22.74 -1.16 9.28
N SER A 141 23.42 -1.72 10.28
CA SER A 141 24.16 -2.98 10.15
C SER A 141 23.24 -4.21 10.07
N THR A 142 21.98 -4.08 10.51
CA THR A 142 20.97 -5.14 10.51
C THR A 142 20.00 -5.03 9.34
N GLY A 143 20.18 -4.05 8.45
CA GLY A 143 19.30 -3.84 7.30
C GLY A 143 17.90 -3.36 7.65
N ASN A 144 17.70 -2.77 8.83
CA ASN A 144 16.41 -2.20 9.21
C ASN A 144 16.57 -0.88 9.97
N ILE A 145 15.60 0.01 9.80
CA ILE A 145 15.47 1.24 10.57
C ILE A 145 14.04 1.40 11.03
N THR A 146 13.84 2.02 12.18
CA THR A 146 12.50 2.31 12.70
C THR A 146 12.33 3.81 12.85
N ILE A 147 11.29 4.34 12.22
CA ILE A 147 10.84 5.72 12.40
C ILE A 147 9.79 5.68 13.52
N HIS A 148 10.10 6.31 14.64
CA HIS A 148 9.20 6.39 15.79
C HIS A 148 8.38 7.66 15.75
N ARG A 149 7.12 7.59 16.17
CA ARG A 149 6.19 8.74 16.21
C ARG A 149 6.12 9.45 14.86
N VAL A 150 5.75 8.68 13.84
CA VAL A 150 5.61 9.14 12.46
C VAL A 150 4.80 10.44 12.40
N SER A 151 5.28 11.38 11.60
CA SER A 151 4.67 12.68 11.37
C SER A 151 4.54 12.94 9.87
N LYS A 152 3.77 13.96 9.48
CA LYS A 152 3.69 14.33 8.06
C LYS A 152 5.05 14.65 7.42
N SER A 153 6.04 15.06 8.21
CA SER A 153 7.41 15.29 7.72
C SER A 153 8.15 14.01 7.34
N ASP A 154 7.68 12.85 7.78
CA ASP A 154 8.21 11.53 7.42
C ASP A 154 7.65 11.01 6.09
N GLU A 155 6.61 11.62 5.52
CA GLU A 155 6.14 11.28 4.18
C GLU A 155 7.20 11.57 3.11
N GLY A 156 7.38 10.67 2.13
CA GLY A 156 8.33 10.86 1.03
C GLY A 156 8.72 9.59 0.29
N LEU A 157 9.69 9.71 -0.64
CA LEU A 157 10.23 8.59 -1.41
C LEU A 157 11.41 7.95 -0.68
N TYR A 158 11.27 6.68 -0.30
CA TYR A 158 12.30 5.91 0.37
C TYR A 158 12.93 4.88 -0.56
N LYS A 159 14.23 4.66 -0.40
CA LYS A 159 14.96 3.51 -0.97
C LYS A 159 16.08 3.08 -0.04
N CYS A 160 16.62 1.90 -0.28
CA CYS A 160 17.81 1.45 0.40
C CYS A 160 18.88 0.95 -0.57
N ASN A 161 20.12 0.89 -0.08
CA ASN A 161 21.28 0.40 -0.82
C ASN A 161 22.05 -0.58 0.06
N ILE A 162 22.33 -1.76 -0.47
CA ILE A 162 23.23 -2.74 0.16
C ILE A 162 24.56 -2.68 -0.59
N SER A 163 25.67 -2.50 0.13
CA SER A 163 27.01 -2.55 -0.45
C SER A 163 27.20 -3.85 -1.23
N ASP A 164 27.66 -3.75 -2.48
CA ASP A 164 27.80 -4.86 -3.44
C ASP A 164 26.50 -5.60 -3.82
N GLY A 165 25.37 -5.25 -3.22
CA GLY A 165 24.05 -5.84 -3.48
C GLY A 165 23.18 -5.01 -4.42
N GLY A 166 23.40 -3.70 -4.48
CA GLY A 166 22.64 -2.76 -5.31
C GLY A 166 21.55 -1.99 -4.55
N GLN A 167 20.73 -1.25 -5.30
CA GLN A 167 19.68 -0.38 -4.76
C GLN A 167 18.29 -0.99 -4.93
N SER A 168 17.41 -0.78 -3.96
CA SER A 168 15.99 -1.05 -4.11
C SER A 168 15.34 -0.06 -5.08
N PRO A 169 14.21 -0.43 -5.71
CA PRO A 169 13.26 0.56 -6.22
C PRO A 169 12.87 1.58 -5.14
N GLU A 170 12.40 2.75 -5.56
CA GLU A 170 11.83 3.74 -4.64
C GLU A 170 10.41 3.34 -4.23
N SER A 171 10.04 3.65 -2.99
CA SER A 171 8.69 3.44 -2.45
C SER A 171 8.21 4.67 -1.70
N TRP A 172 6.99 5.09 -2.00
CA TRP A 172 6.35 6.22 -1.31
C TRP A 172 5.81 5.78 0.05
N LEU A 173 6.34 6.35 1.12
CA LEU A 173 5.77 6.20 2.46
C LEU A 173 4.74 7.31 2.67
N ALA A 174 3.45 6.98 2.59
CA ALA A 174 2.37 7.92 2.88
C ALA A 174 2.09 8.01 4.38
N VAL A 175 1.83 9.23 4.87
CA VAL A 175 1.44 9.50 6.26
C VAL A 175 0.06 10.13 6.30
N ARG A 176 -0.81 9.57 7.14
CA ARG A 176 -2.19 10.02 7.32
C ARG A 176 -2.40 10.59 8.71
N ASP A 177 -2.98 11.79 8.75
CA ASP A 177 -3.30 12.50 9.98
C ASP A 177 -4.27 11.68 10.85
N ALA A 178 -4.03 11.66 12.16
CA ALA A 178 -4.93 11.06 13.13
C ALA A 178 -6.30 11.77 13.16
N ASP A 179 -6.33 13.07 12.86
CA ASP A 179 -7.50 13.94 12.97
C ASP A 179 -8.44 13.93 11.74
N ALA A 180 -8.05 13.30 10.64
CA ALA A 180 -8.97 13.13 9.51
C ALA A 180 -10.19 12.24 9.87
N ALA A 181 -10.06 11.34 10.86
CA ALA A 181 -11.17 10.57 11.41
C ALA A 181 -12.04 11.38 12.39
N SER A 182 -11.46 12.35 13.11
CA SER A 182 -12.18 13.20 14.06
C SER A 182 -12.95 14.33 13.35
N THR A 183 -12.42 14.83 12.23
CA THR A 183 -13.05 15.93 11.47
C THR A 183 -14.38 15.50 10.82
N TYR A 184 -14.49 14.27 10.28
CA TYR A 184 -15.77 13.75 9.77
C TYR A 184 -16.82 13.58 10.88
N SER A 185 -16.39 13.14 12.08
CA SER A 185 -17.27 13.03 13.24
C SER A 185 -17.77 14.42 13.65
N THR A 186 -16.87 15.40 13.82
CA THR A 186 -17.23 16.78 14.21
C THR A 186 -18.14 17.44 13.19
N VAL A 187 -17.91 17.26 11.88
CA VAL A 187 -18.78 17.81 10.82
C VAL A 187 -20.17 17.16 10.86
N LEU A 188 -20.28 15.83 11.04
CA LEU A 188 -21.58 15.15 11.20
C LEU A 188 -22.34 15.59 12.46
N TYR A 189 -21.64 15.82 13.58
CA TYR A 189 -22.24 16.37 14.80
C TYR A 189 -22.73 17.81 14.61
N SER A 190 -22.00 18.62 13.84
CA SER A 190 -22.36 20.01 13.55
C SER A 190 -23.59 20.11 12.65
N VAL A 191 -23.69 19.25 11.62
CA VAL A 191 -24.85 19.20 10.72
C VAL A 191 -26.12 18.75 11.47
N LYS A 192 -26.02 17.81 12.41
CA LYS A 192 -27.17 17.34 13.21
C LYS A 192 -27.79 18.42 14.12
N MET A 193 -27.02 19.43 14.52
CA MET A 193 -27.50 20.52 15.39
C MET A 193 -28.06 21.73 14.61
N GLY A 194 -27.90 21.78 13.28
CA GLY A 194 -28.39 22.87 12.43
C GLY A 194 -29.84 22.74 11.96
N ASP A 195 -30.48 21.57 12.15
CA ASP A 195 -31.86 21.30 11.73
C ASP A 195 -32.89 21.37 12.88
N TYR A 196 -32.48 21.90 14.04
CA TYR A 196 -33.34 22.16 15.21
C TYR A 196 -33.33 23.65 15.56
N SER A 197 -33.83 24.49 14.65
CA SER A 197 -34.25 25.87 14.94
C SER A 197 -35.24 26.36 13.89
#